data_AF-A0A934RBP6-F1
#
_entry.id   AF-A0A934RBP6-F1
#
_cell.length_a   1.000
_cell.length_b   1.000
_cell.length_c   1.000
_cell.angle_alpha   90.00
_cell.angle_beta   90.00
_cell.angle_gamma   90.00
#
_symmetry.space_group_name_H-M   'P 1'
#
loop_
_entity.id
_entity.type
_entity.pdbx_description
1 polymer ?
#
loop_
_entity_poly.entity_id
_entity_poly.type
_entity_poly.pdbx_seq_one_letter_code
_entity_poly.pdbx_strand_id
1 'polypeptide(L)'
;MNATSLILLGLALPAVAANPPAQDREAILAMAGTHKVTFRFEETAQVAPDYTLKNGFYEADATEVVEVVEDTPTRITLQHLLVVGGEDKEPTVIKHWAQIWTWQDTEILDYCGSDDIHEWNKVTLKSAEVEGTWSQLVTQVDDTPRYESFGRWTHDAGESSWQSEPTRRPLPRREYTKRDDYDYLLVTNRHTLTNRGWVHFQDNRKVVDRDGEPRTVLCFETGLNRYVREEDPKAELARSWWNEHGEFWGEVREFWETSGEQAPQSFAYTTSKNGESLSKLLKRMQEKPPAPEEISAALQPYVISK
;
A
#
# COMPACT_ATOMS: atom_id res chain seq x y z
N MET A 1 -20.96 46.66 45.14
CA MET A 1 -21.01 45.19 45.07
C MET A 1 -20.28 44.80 43.81
N ASN A 2 -19.01 44.39 43.92
CA ASN A 2 -18.21 43.98 42.76
C ASN A 2 -18.39 42.47 42.57
N ALA A 3 -19.00 42.07 41.46
CA ALA A 3 -19.13 40.67 41.08
C ALA A 3 -17.85 40.24 40.36
N THR A 4 -17.08 39.37 41.01
CA THR A 4 -15.88 38.75 40.44
C THR A 4 -16.33 37.56 39.58
N SER A 5 -16.21 37.68 38.25
CA SER A 5 -16.39 36.53 37.34
C SER A 5 -15.20 35.60 37.46
N LEU A 6 -15.41 34.39 37.97
CA LEU A 6 -14.45 33.29 37.83
C LEU A 6 -14.53 32.74 36.40
N ILE A 7 -13.46 32.94 35.64
CA ILE A 7 -13.23 32.20 34.39
C ILE A 7 -12.61 30.86 34.79
N LEU A 8 -13.36 29.77 34.67
CA LEU A 8 -12.79 28.42 34.73
C LEU A 8 -12.05 28.16 33.42
N LEU A 9 -10.72 28.24 33.46
CA LEU A 9 -9.87 27.70 32.41
C LEU A 9 -9.87 26.16 32.57
N GLY A 10 -10.68 25.47 31.77
CA GLY A 10 -10.62 24.02 31.66
C GLY A 10 -9.31 23.61 30.99
N LEU A 11 -8.40 23.02 31.77
CA LEU A 11 -7.25 22.30 31.22
C LEU A 11 -7.77 21.07 30.47
N ALA A 12 -7.77 21.14 29.14
CA ALA A 12 -7.96 19.97 28.30
C ALA A 12 -6.71 19.08 28.46
N LEU A 13 -6.86 17.97 29.17
CA LEU A 13 -5.85 16.92 29.18
C LEU A 13 -5.77 16.31 27.77
N PRO A 14 -4.57 16.04 27.22
CA PRO A 14 -4.47 15.33 25.95
C PRO A 14 -5.14 13.97 26.10
N ALA A 15 -6.11 13.68 25.23
CA ALA A 15 -6.73 12.38 25.18
C ALA A 15 -5.64 11.35 24.82
N VAL A 16 -5.41 10.40 25.72
CA VAL A 16 -4.58 9.24 25.40
C VAL A 16 -5.28 8.49 24.28
N ALA A 17 -4.63 8.31 23.13
CA ALA A 17 -5.20 7.54 22.04
C ALA A 17 -5.61 6.16 22.57
N ALA A 18 -6.85 5.75 22.31
CA ALA A 18 -7.33 4.44 22.72
C ALA A 18 -6.48 3.35 22.05
N ASN A 19 -6.17 2.28 22.78
CA ASN A 19 -5.52 1.12 22.17
C ASN A 19 -6.45 0.49 21.12
N PRO A 20 -5.92 -0.06 20.02
CA PRO A 20 -6.76 -0.75 19.05
C PRO A 20 -7.41 -2.00 19.65
N PRO A 21 -8.57 -2.41 19.13
CA PRO A 21 -9.16 -3.69 19.47
C PRO A 21 -8.19 -4.85 19.17
N ALA A 22 -8.14 -5.83 20.06
CA ALA A 22 -7.28 -7.01 19.87
C ALA A 22 -7.66 -7.81 18.62
N GLN A 23 -8.96 -7.90 18.30
CA GLN A 23 -9.46 -8.63 17.13
C GLN A 23 -8.99 -8.03 15.80
N ASP A 24 -8.93 -6.70 15.69
CA ASP A 24 -8.39 -6.02 14.51
C ASP A 24 -6.93 -6.44 14.27
N ARG A 25 -6.11 -6.37 15.32
CA ARG A 25 -4.69 -6.75 15.24
C ARG A 25 -4.51 -8.23 14.92
N GLU A 26 -5.26 -9.10 15.59
CA GLU A 26 -5.27 -10.54 15.32
C GLU A 26 -5.63 -10.80 13.85
N ALA A 27 -6.58 -10.05 13.29
CA ALA A 27 -6.99 -10.19 11.91
C ALA A 27 -5.90 -9.73 10.93
N ILE A 28 -5.22 -8.61 11.22
CA ILE A 28 -4.07 -8.15 10.42
C ILE A 28 -2.95 -9.20 10.45
N LEU A 29 -2.54 -9.64 11.64
CA LEU A 29 -1.46 -10.62 11.82
C LEU A 29 -1.80 -11.98 11.18
N ALA A 30 -3.08 -12.35 11.14
CA ALA A 30 -3.53 -13.57 10.47
C ALA A 30 -3.35 -13.55 8.94
N MET A 31 -3.07 -12.40 8.32
CA MET A 31 -2.70 -12.33 6.90
C MET A 31 -1.27 -12.81 6.63
N ALA A 32 -0.43 -12.95 7.66
CA ALA A 32 0.93 -13.47 7.54
C ALA A 32 0.97 -14.98 7.27
N GLY A 33 2.06 -15.45 6.68
CA GLY A 33 2.30 -16.87 6.35
C GLY A 33 2.59 -17.12 4.86
N THR A 34 2.69 -18.40 4.50
CA THR A 34 2.92 -18.84 3.12
C THR A 34 1.60 -19.04 2.40
N HIS A 35 1.49 -18.46 1.20
CA HIS A 35 0.26 -18.50 0.41
C HIS A 35 0.54 -18.89 -1.04
N LYS A 36 -0.35 -19.71 -1.62
CA LYS A 36 -0.60 -19.69 -3.05
C LYS A 36 -1.47 -18.47 -3.35
N VAL A 37 -0.93 -17.53 -4.10
CA VAL A 37 -1.64 -16.31 -4.47
C VAL A 37 -2.18 -16.41 -5.89
N THR A 38 -3.39 -15.88 -6.11
CA THR A 38 -3.95 -15.65 -7.45
C THR A 38 -4.45 -14.22 -7.54
N PHE A 39 -4.03 -13.49 -8.57
CA PHE A 39 -4.45 -12.13 -8.89
C PHE A 39 -5.41 -12.18 -10.07
N ARG A 40 -6.66 -11.74 -9.91
CA ARG A 40 -7.63 -11.69 -11.01
C ARG A 40 -8.26 -10.31 -11.15
N PHE A 41 -8.23 -9.75 -12.36
CA PHE A 41 -8.82 -8.44 -12.66
C PHE A 41 -9.62 -8.48 -13.96
N GLU A 42 -10.79 -7.85 -13.97
CA GLU A 42 -11.71 -7.85 -15.10
C GLU A 42 -12.52 -6.55 -15.14
N GLU A 43 -12.58 -5.88 -16.30
CA GLU A 43 -13.51 -4.77 -16.51
C GLU A 43 -14.93 -5.32 -16.60
N THR A 44 -15.85 -4.78 -15.79
CA THR A 44 -17.17 -5.40 -15.54
C THR A 44 -18.35 -4.59 -16.06
N ALA A 45 -18.23 -3.27 -16.09
CA ALA A 45 -19.31 -2.40 -16.55
C ALA A 45 -18.76 -1.13 -17.19
N GLN A 46 -19.28 -0.81 -18.36
CA GLN A 46 -19.01 0.44 -19.06
C GLN A 46 -19.79 1.58 -18.39
N VAL A 47 -19.14 2.73 -18.19
CA VAL A 47 -19.77 3.94 -17.66
C VAL A 47 -19.78 5.04 -18.72
N ALA A 48 -18.65 5.30 -19.37
CA ALA A 48 -18.58 6.28 -20.45
C ALA A 48 -19.27 5.76 -21.73
N PRO A 49 -20.08 6.58 -22.43
CA PRO A 49 -20.94 6.14 -23.53
C PRO A 49 -20.18 5.53 -24.72
N ASP A 50 -18.97 6.00 -24.99
CA ASP A 50 -18.15 5.56 -26.13
C ASP A 50 -17.00 4.61 -25.72
N TYR A 51 -17.02 4.10 -24.49
CA TYR A 51 -15.97 3.22 -23.98
C TYR A 51 -16.29 1.75 -24.22
N THR A 52 -15.53 1.06 -25.07
CA THR A 52 -15.63 -0.40 -25.16
C THR A 52 -14.75 -1.05 -24.10
N LEU A 53 -15.37 -1.88 -23.23
CA LEU A 53 -14.64 -2.71 -22.27
C LEU A 53 -13.53 -3.48 -22.97
N LYS A 54 -12.32 -3.45 -22.40
CA LYS A 54 -11.22 -4.26 -22.90
C LYS A 54 -11.49 -5.71 -22.49
N ASN A 55 -11.95 -6.50 -23.45
CA ASN A 55 -12.25 -7.91 -23.26
C ASN A 55 -11.01 -8.69 -22.81
N GLY A 56 -11.17 -9.50 -21.75
CA GLY A 56 -10.15 -10.38 -21.19
C GLY A 56 -10.04 -10.20 -19.67
N PHE A 57 -9.89 -11.30 -18.95
CA PHE A 57 -9.51 -11.25 -17.54
C PHE A 57 -7.99 -11.41 -17.43
N TYR A 58 -7.36 -10.56 -16.64
CA TYR A 58 -5.98 -10.77 -16.22
C TYR A 58 -5.98 -11.82 -15.11
N GLU A 59 -5.17 -12.86 -15.25
CA GLU A 59 -4.91 -13.84 -14.19
C GLU A 59 -3.41 -14.10 -14.08
N ALA A 60 -2.91 -14.14 -12.85
CA ALA A 60 -1.56 -14.55 -12.53
C ALA A 60 -1.54 -15.23 -11.17
N ASP A 61 -0.66 -16.23 -11.02
CA ASP A 61 -0.47 -16.93 -9.76
C ASP A 61 1.01 -17.02 -9.38
N ALA A 62 1.27 -17.16 -8.09
CA ALA A 62 2.61 -17.28 -7.55
C ALA A 62 2.57 -17.90 -6.14
N THR A 63 3.75 -18.17 -5.60
CA THR A 63 3.93 -18.43 -4.16
C THR A 63 4.33 -17.12 -3.52
N GLU A 64 3.65 -16.72 -2.45
CA GLU A 64 3.88 -15.48 -1.73
C GLU A 64 4.05 -15.77 -0.23
N VAL A 65 5.18 -15.34 0.33
CA VAL A 65 5.46 -15.43 1.76
C VAL A 65 5.26 -14.05 2.37
N VAL A 66 4.42 -13.98 3.40
CA VAL A 66 4.11 -12.74 4.13
C VAL A 66 4.75 -12.81 5.51
N GLU A 67 5.76 -11.98 5.73
CA GLU A 67 6.49 -11.85 6.98
C GLU A 67 5.96 -10.68 7.82
N VAL A 68 5.85 -10.88 9.13
CA VAL A 68 5.61 -9.80 10.08
C VAL A 68 6.95 -9.15 10.39
N VAL A 69 7.13 -7.90 9.98
CA VAL A 69 8.41 -7.18 10.12
C VAL A 69 8.34 -6.04 11.13
N GLU A 70 7.14 -5.68 11.55
CA GLU A 70 6.87 -4.79 12.67
C GLU A 70 5.57 -5.23 13.34
N ASP A 71 5.58 -5.33 14.66
CA ASP A 71 4.40 -5.61 15.47
C ASP A 71 4.43 -4.80 16.77
N THR A 72 3.89 -3.58 16.70
CA THR A 72 3.67 -2.73 17.86
C THR A 72 2.17 -2.64 18.16
N PRO A 73 1.77 -2.12 19.34
CA PRO A 73 0.35 -1.96 19.65
C PRO A 73 -0.43 -1.16 18.60
N THR A 74 0.16 -0.13 17.99
CA THR A 74 -0.52 0.80 17.08
C THR A 74 -0.03 0.74 15.65
N ARG A 75 0.94 -0.14 15.33
CA ARG A 75 1.53 -0.25 14.00
C ARG A 75 1.96 -1.69 13.70
N ILE A 76 1.53 -2.20 12.55
CA ILE A 76 1.89 -3.55 12.07
C ILE A 76 2.34 -3.44 10.62
N THR A 77 3.53 -3.96 10.31
CA THR A 77 4.03 -4.01 8.94
C THR A 77 4.15 -5.46 8.48
N LEU A 78 3.51 -5.76 7.36
CA LEU A 78 3.59 -7.07 6.72
C LEU A 78 4.32 -6.95 5.38
N GLN A 79 5.48 -7.61 5.27
CA GLN A 79 6.28 -7.65 4.06
C GLN A 79 5.89 -8.88 3.23
N HIS A 80 5.54 -8.65 1.96
CA HIS A 80 5.25 -9.72 1.01
C HIS A 80 6.45 -10.01 0.11
N LEU A 81 6.76 -11.29 -0.05
CA LEU A 81 7.88 -11.81 -0.83
C LEU A 81 7.34 -12.80 -1.85
N LEU A 82 7.51 -12.48 -3.13
CA LEU A 82 7.02 -13.31 -4.22
C LEU A 82 8.13 -14.24 -4.70
N VAL A 83 7.86 -15.55 -4.75
CA VAL A 83 8.76 -16.50 -5.37
C VAL A 83 8.24 -16.81 -6.77
N VAL A 84 9.04 -16.44 -7.78
CA VAL A 84 8.73 -16.67 -9.19
C VAL A 84 9.72 -17.67 -9.80
N GLY A 85 9.26 -18.50 -10.74
CA GLY A 85 10.07 -19.57 -11.33
C GLY A 85 9.92 -20.94 -10.63
N GLY A 86 10.74 -21.91 -11.06
CA GLY A 86 10.63 -23.33 -10.71
C GLY A 86 10.49 -24.24 -11.94
N GLU A 87 10.56 -25.55 -11.70
CA GLU A 87 10.64 -26.71 -12.63
C GLU A 87 11.61 -26.59 -13.83
N ASP A 88 11.52 -25.51 -14.61
CA ASP A 88 12.34 -25.22 -15.79
C ASP A 88 13.29 -24.02 -15.61
N LYS A 89 13.22 -23.30 -14.48
CA LYS A 89 14.09 -22.16 -14.16
C LYS A 89 14.38 -22.09 -12.67
N GLU A 90 15.57 -21.60 -12.31
CA GLU A 90 15.93 -21.31 -10.92
C GLU A 90 14.92 -20.35 -10.29
N PRO A 91 14.34 -20.70 -9.12
CA PRO A 91 13.41 -19.83 -8.43
C PRO A 91 14.11 -18.55 -7.98
N THR A 92 13.44 -17.41 -8.13
CA THR A 92 13.95 -16.10 -7.72
C THR A 92 12.98 -15.46 -6.75
N VAL A 93 13.51 -14.85 -5.69
CA VAL A 93 12.74 -14.08 -4.72
C VAL A 93 12.66 -12.63 -5.17
N ILE A 94 11.46 -12.07 -5.13
CA ILE A 94 11.19 -10.66 -5.38
C ILE A 94 10.58 -10.08 -4.11
N LYS A 95 11.20 -9.04 -3.53
CA LYS A 95 10.52 -8.18 -2.57
C LYS A 95 9.34 -7.52 -3.30
N HIS A 96 8.11 -7.88 -2.93
CA HIS A 96 6.94 -7.61 -3.77
C HIS A 96 6.23 -6.30 -3.40
N TRP A 97 5.64 -6.25 -2.22
CA TRP A 97 4.98 -5.07 -1.65
C TRP A 97 4.97 -5.19 -0.13
N ALA A 98 4.76 -4.10 0.58
CA ALA A 98 4.44 -4.14 2.00
C ALA A 98 3.07 -3.51 2.24
N GLN A 99 2.43 -3.93 3.33
CA GLN A 99 1.26 -3.26 3.90
C GLN A 99 1.63 -2.82 5.31
N ILE A 100 1.62 -1.50 5.52
CA ILE A 100 1.87 -0.84 6.79
C ILE A 100 0.51 -0.42 7.33
N TRP A 101 0.17 -0.93 8.51
CA TRP A 101 -1.10 -0.65 9.18
C TRP A 101 -0.86 0.26 10.36
N THR A 102 -1.50 1.43 10.39
CA THR A 102 -1.36 2.39 11.49
C THR A 102 -2.73 2.68 12.13
N TRP A 103 -2.79 2.60 13.45
CA TRP A 103 -4.04 2.83 14.20
C TRP A 103 -4.34 4.32 14.32
N GLN A 104 -5.55 4.71 13.92
CA GLN A 104 -6.08 6.09 13.93
C GLN A 104 -5.10 7.11 13.33
N ASP A 105 -4.52 6.74 12.21
CA ASP A 105 -3.56 7.56 11.48
C ASP A 105 -4.20 8.88 11.02
N THR A 106 -3.60 10.01 11.39
CA THR A 106 -4.12 11.35 11.04
C THR A 106 -3.46 11.94 9.80
N GLU A 107 -2.45 11.29 9.23
CA GLU A 107 -1.76 11.78 8.04
C GLU A 107 -1.78 10.71 6.95
N ILE A 108 -2.52 10.94 5.88
CA ILE A 108 -2.67 9.98 4.78
C ILE A 108 -2.07 10.56 3.49
N LEU A 109 -1.39 9.70 2.72
CA LEU A 109 -0.89 9.99 1.39
C LEU A 109 -1.98 9.74 0.33
N ASP A 110 -2.36 10.80 -0.38
CA ASP A 110 -3.35 10.74 -1.47
C ASP A 110 -2.69 11.03 -2.82
N TYR A 111 -2.67 10.02 -3.70
CA TYR A 111 -2.03 10.12 -5.01
C TYR A 111 -2.64 11.24 -5.86
N CYS A 112 -1.80 12.10 -6.41
CA CYS A 112 -2.20 13.20 -7.30
C CYS A 112 -1.27 13.36 -8.52
N GLY A 113 -0.36 12.41 -8.72
CA GLY A 113 0.63 12.45 -9.81
C GLY A 113 0.10 12.06 -11.18
N SER A 114 1.03 12.07 -12.12
CA SER A 114 0.87 11.61 -13.51
C SER A 114 2.00 10.64 -13.88
N ASP A 115 1.88 9.94 -15.01
CA ASP A 115 2.71 8.80 -15.43
C ASP A 115 4.15 8.77 -14.89
N ASP A 116 4.98 9.78 -15.19
CA ASP A 116 6.43 9.77 -14.89
C ASP A 116 6.81 10.45 -13.55
N ILE A 117 5.87 11.19 -12.94
CA ILE A 117 6.07 11.88 -11.67
C ILE A 117 5.01 11.40 -10.68
N HIS A 118 5.45 10.55 -9.76
CA HIS A 118 4.60 10.05 -8.70
C HIS A 118 4.48 11.11 -7.63
N GLU A 119 3.34 11.79 -7.59
CA GLU A 119 3.05 12.85 -6.63
C GLU A 119 1.95 12.43 -5.66
N TRP A 120 2.11 12.88 -4.42
CA TRP A 120 1.30 12.53 -3.27
C TRP A 120 1.00 13.80 -2.49
N ASN A 121 -0.28 14.08 -2.24
CA ASN A 121 -0.68 15.08 -1.28
C ASN A 121 -0.69 14.46 0.12
N LYS A 122 -0.21 15.19 1.12
CA LYS A 122 -0.41 14.84 2.52
C LYS A 122 -1.75 15.40 2.99
N VAL A 123 -2.64 14.52 3.43
CA VAL A 123 -3.96 14.87 3.94
C VAL A 123 -3.96 14.70 5.44
N THR A 124 -4.10 15.82 6.17
CA THR A 124 -4.29 15.79 7.62
C THR A 124 -5.76 15.62 7.96
N LEU A 125 -6.09 14.49 8.58
CA LEU A 125 -7.42 14.15 9.06
C LEU A 125 -7.58 14.56 10.53
N LYS A 126 -8.80 14.91 10.93
CA LYS A 126 -9.11 15.17 12.35
C LYS A 126 -9.18 13.83 13.08
N SER A 127 -8.80 13.82 14.35
CA SER A 127 -8.85 12.61 15.19
C SER A 127 -10.24 11.94 15.22
N ALA A 128 -11.32 12.72 15.11
CA ALA A 128 -12.68 12.19 15.05
C ALA A 128 -13.02 11.45 13.75
N GLU A 129 -12.34 11.77 12.64
CA GLU A 129 -12.54 11.09 11.34
C GLU A 129 -11.91 9.69 11.36
N VAL A 130 -10.80 9.54 12.09
CA VAL A 130 -9.97 8.33 12.12
C VAL A 130 -10.17 7.51 13.40
N GLU A 131 -11.02 7.97 14.32
CA GLU A 131 -11.35 7.28 15.56
C GLU A 131 -11.86 5.86 15.25
N GLY A 132 -11.23 4.84 15.83
CA GLY A 132 -11.60 3.45 15.62
C GLY A 132 -11.27 2.89 14.23
N THR A 133 -10.29 3.47 13.52
CA THR A 133 -9.89 3.06 12.16
C THR A 133 -8.44 2.63 12.11
N TRP A 134 -8.10 1.77 11.14
CA TRP A 134 -6.73 1.48 10.73
C TRP A 134 -6.50 2.05 9.33
N SER A 135 -5.38 2.76 9.14
CA SER A 135 -4.85 3.02 7.80
C SER A 135 -4.14 1.78 7.26
N GLN A 136 -4.06 1.71 5.93
CA GLN A 136 -3.22 0.78 5.19
C GLN A 136 -2.45 1.58 4.14
N LEU A 137 -1.16 1.80 4.38
CA LEU A 137 -0.21 2.24 3.37
C LEU A 137 0.35 1.01 2.66
N VAL A 138 0.27 1.01 1.33
CA VAL A 138 0.84 -0.04 0.49
C VAL A 138 2.04 0.49 -0.27
N THR A 139 3.17 -0.20 -0.18
CA THR A 139 4.39 0.14 -0.92
C THR A 139 4.63 -0.78 -2.12
N GLN A 140 5.46 -0.35 -3.07
CA GLN A 140 5.82 -1.11 -4.27
C GLN A 140 7.04 -2.03 -4.04
N VAL A 141 7.51 -2.67 -5.12
CA VAL A 141 8.72 -3.51 -5.14
C VAL A 141 10.00 -2.77 -4.76
N ASP A 142 9.97 -1.44 -4.79
CA ASP A 142 11.06 -0.52 -4.46
C ASP A 142 10.78 0.31 -3.18
N ASP A 143 9.76 -0.10 -2.42
CA ASP A 143 9.22 0.57 -1.22
C ASP A 143 8.67 1.98 -1.42
N THR A 144 8.57 2.47 -2.65
CA THR A 144 7.84 3.71 -2.91
C THR A 144 6.34 3.54 -2.59
N PRO A 145 5.64 4.60 -2.14
CA PRO A 145 4.20 4.55 -1.89
C PRO A 145 3.42 4.16 -3.14
N ARG A 146 2.41 3.30 -2.98
CA ARG A 146 1.52 2.87 -4.07
C ARG A 146 0.09 3.37 -3.89
N TYR A 147 -0.39 3.37 -2.65
CA TYR A 147 -1.63 4.00 -2.21
C TYR A 147 -1.72 3.93 -0.70
N GLU A 148 -2.53 4.82 -0.13
CA GLU A 148 -2.91 4.75 1.25
C GLU A 148 -4.40 5.04 1.40
N SER A 149 -5.04 4.39 2.37
CA SER A 149 -6.41 4.69 2.77
C SER A 149 -6.62 4.21 4.20
N PHE A 150 -7.70 4.66 4.84
CA PHE A 150 -8.10 4.21 6.15
C PHE A 150 -9.50 3.60 6.12
N GLY A 151 -9.79 2.79 7.13
CA GLY A 151 -10.98 1.97 7.16
C GLY A 151 -11.20 1.29 8.50
N ARG A 152 -12.29 0.55 8.60
CA ARG A 152 -12.66 -0.15 9.84
C ARG A 152 -12.62 -1.65 9.63
N TRP A 153 -12.08 -2.35 10.61
CA TRP A 153 -12.35 -3.77 10.77
C TRP A 153 -13.76 -3.97 11.31
N THR A 154 -14.42 -5.00 10.80
CA THR A 154 -15.71 -5.48 11.26
C THR A 154 -15.58 -6.97 11.53
N HIS A 155 -16.11 -7.41 12.67
CA HIS A 155 -16.06 -8.80 13.12
C HIS A 155 -17.49 -9.23 13.45
N ASP A 156 -18.17 -9.81 12.46
CA ASP A 156 -19.57 -10.25 12.60
C ASP A 156 -19.83 -11.52 11.79
N ALA A 157 -20.79 -12.33 12.25
CA ALA A 157 -21.23 -13.56 11.58
C ALA A 157 -20.10 -14.55 11.18
N GLY A 158 -18.97 -14.54 11.90
CA GLY A 158 -17.80 -15.37 11.59
C GLY A 158 -16.91 -14.83 10.47
N GLU A 159 -17.17 -13.62 9.98
CA GLU A 159 -16.33 -12.88 9.05
C GLU A 159 -15.51 -11.82 9.81
N SER A 160 -14.26 -11.63 9.39
CA SER A 160 -13.44 -10.49 9.81
C SER A 160 -12.99 -9.76 8.56
N SER A 161 -13.46 -8.52 8.39
CA SER A 161 -13.25 -7.75 7.16
C SER A 161 -12.89 -6.30 7.46
N TRP A 162 -11.85 -5.80 6.79
CA TRP A 162 -11.52 -4.39 6.73
C TRP A 162 -11.89 -3.83 5.37
N GLN A 163 -12.55 -2.67 5.35
CA GLN A 163 -12.87 -1.95 4.12
C GLN A 163 -12.34 -0.52 4.19
N SER A 164 -11.64 -0.11 3.14
CA SER A 164 -11.06 1.23 3.00
C SER A 164 -12.08 2.26 2.53
N GLU A 165 -11.80 3.54 2.77
CA GLU A 165 -12.35 4.63 1.97
C GLU A 165 -11.80 4.57 0.53
N PRO A 166 -12.51 5.15 -0.47
CA PRO A 166 -12.00 5.24 -1.84
C PRO A 166 -10.67 6.01 -1.90
N THR A 167 -9.65 5.42 -2.52
CA THR A 167 -8.31 6.03 -2.66
C THR A 167 -7.82 6.02 -4.10
N ARG A 168 -7.02 7.02 -4.47
CA ARG A 168 -6.41 7.16 -5.79
C ARG A 168 -5.09 6.41 -5.83
N ARG A 169 -4.79 5.79 -6.97
CA ARG A 169 -3.50 5.14 -7.19
C ARG A 169 -3.10 5.13 -8.67
N PRO A 170 -1.79 5.12 -8.98
CA PRO A 170 -1.30 5.11 -10.35
C PRO A 170 -1.76 3.86 -11.11
N LEU A 171 -1.61 3.92 -12.44
CA LEU A 171 -1.87 2.79 -13.32
C LEU A 171 -1.10 1.55 -12.84
N PRO A 172 -1.74 0.36 -12.82
CA PRO A 172 -1.07 -0.86 -12.41
C PRO A 172 -0.03 -1.27 -13.46
N ARG A 173 1.00 -2.02 -13.02
CA ARG A 173 2.07 -2.53 -13.89
C ARG A 173 1.62 -3.29 -15.15
N ARG A 174 0.47 -3.95 -15.07
CA ARG A 174 -0.09 -4.68 -16.21
C ARG A 174 -0.63 -3.76 -17.32
N GLU A 175 -0.81 -2.46 -17.04
CA GLU A 175 -1.47 -1.48 -17.92
C GLU A 175 -0.62 -0.24 -18.27
N TYR A 176 0.32 0.24 -17.44
CA TYR A 176 1.00 1.54 -17.68
C TYR A 176 1.77 1.66 -19.01
N THR A 177 2.15 0.55 -19.67
CA THR A 177 2.76 0.56 -21.02
C THR A 177 1.79 0.26 -22.15
N LYS A 178 0.54 -0.04 -21.82
CA LYS A 178 -0.47 -0.58 -22.76
C LYS A 178 -1.73 0.28 -22.84
N ARG A 179 -1.92 1.18 -21.88
CA ARG A 179 -3.11 2.00 -21.71
C ARG A 179 -2.67 3.43 -21.42
N ASP A 180 -3.29 4.37 -22.11
CA ASP A 180 -3.12 5.82 -21.99
C ASP A 180 -4.49 6.53 -21.92
N ASP A 181 -5.58 5.77 -21.88
CA ASP A 181 -6.94 6.26 -21.96
C ASP A 181 -7.55 6.67 -20.61
N TYR A 182 -6.86 6.43 -19.49
CA TYR A 182 -7.23 6.92 -18.16
C TYR A 182 -6.00 7.31 -17.34
N ASP A 183 -6.20 8.08 -16.27
CA ASP A 183 -5.12 8.73 -15.50
C ASP A 183 -4.79 8.02 -14.19
N TYR A 184 -5.81 7.51 -13.50
CA TYR A 184 -5.62 6.75 -12.28
C TYR A 184 -6.80 5.82 -11.99
N LEU A 185 -6.57 4.93 -11.02
CA LEU A 185 -7.64 4.13 -10.44
C LEU A 185 -8.15 4.80 -9.17
N LEU A 186 -9.47 4.94 -9.05
CA LEU A 186 -10.12 5.21 -7.77
C LEU A 186 -10.67 3.90 -7.21
N VAL A 187 -10.21 3.51 -6.03
CA VAL A 187 -10.34 2.13 -5.54
C VAL A 187 -10.83 2.06 -4.11
N THR A 188 -11.79 1.16 -3.88
CA THR A 188 -12.15 0.70 -2.54
C THR A 188 -11.58 -0.70 -2.34
N ASN A 189 -10.75 -0.87 -1.31
CA ASN A 189 -10.11 -2.14 -0.97
C ASN A 189 -10.88 -2.80 0.17
N ARG A 190 -11.07 -4.12 0.10
CA ARG A 190 -11.61 -4.90 1.21
C ARG A 190 -10.79 -6.17 1.44
N HIS A 191 -10.21 -6.28 2.63
CA HIS A 191 -9.49 -7.47 3.09
C HIS A 191 -10.42 -8.29 3.96
N THR A 192 -10.66 -9.54 3.60
CA THR A 192 -11.52 -10.45 4.38
C THR A 192 -10.76 -11.73 4.70
N LEU A 193 -10.71 -12.11 5.97
CA LEU A 193 -10.19 -13.40 6.38
C LEU A 193 -11.11 -14.54 5.97
N THR A 194 -10.51 -15.68 5.66
CA THR A 194 -11.21 -16.92 5.34
C THR A 194 -10.63 -18.05 6.18
N ASN A 195 -11.33 -19.19 6.23
CA ASN A 195 -10.81 -20.40 6.89
C ASN A 195 -9.53 -20.97 6.22
N ARG A 196 -9.14 -20.46 5.05
CA ARG A 196 -7.98 -20.92 4.27
C ARG A 196 -6.94 -19.84 4.02
N GLY A 197 -7.00 -18.69 4.68
CA GLY A 197 -6.13 -17.54 4.41
C GLY A 197 -6.97 -16.28 4.31
N TRP A 198 -6.85 -15.49 3.25
CA TRP A 198 -7.60 -14.24 3.11
C TRP A 198 -7.78 -13.83 1.65
N VAL A 199 -8.67 -12.88 1.42
CA VAL A 199 -8.98 -12.34 0.10
C VAL A 199 -8.92 -10.83 0.13
N HIS A 200 -8.46 -10.25 -0.97
CA HIS A 200 -8.46 -8.81 -1.21
C HIS A 200 -9.36 -8.50 -2.39
N PHE A 201 -10.54 -7.96 -2.10
CA PHE A 201 -11.47 -7.44 -3.09
C PHE A 201 -11.13 -5.98 -3.42
N GLN A 202 -11.24 -5.63 -4.69
CA GLN A 202 -10.98 -4.28 -5.17
C GLN A 202 -12.13 -3.87 -6.10
N ASP A 203 -12.86 -2.82 -5.71
CA ASP A 203 -13.81 -2.12 -6.58
C ASP A 203 -13.07 -0.94 -7.22
N ASN A 204 -12.66 -1.11 -8.47
CA ASN A 204 -11.84 -0.15 -9.20
C ASN A 204 -12.70 0.66 -10.18
N ARG A 205 -12.47 1.97 -10.22
CA ARG A 205 -12.95 2.87 -11.28
C ARG A 205 -11.76 3.36 -12.09
N LYS A 206 -11.81 3.23 -13.41
CA LYS A 206 -10.82 3.83 -14.32
C LYS A 206 -11.23 5.28 -14.59
N VAL A 207 -10.45 6.24 -14.11
CA VAL A 207 -10.83 7.65 -14.07
C VAL A 207 -9.97 8.47 -15.02
N VAL A 208 -10.64 9.32 -15.79
CA VAL A 208 -10.03 10.41 -16.57
C VAL A 208 -10.21 11.71 -15.81
N ASP A 209 -9.12 12.42 -15.60
CA ASP A 209 -9.03 13.66 -14.83
C ASP A 209 -7.97 14.58 -15.49
N ARG A 210 -8.33 15.18 -16.63
CA ARG A 210 -7.43 15.97 -17.49
C ARG A 210 -8.01 17.35 -17.77
N ASP A 211 -7.12 18.31 -17.98
CA ASP A 211 -7.37 19.54 -18.75
C ASP A 211 -8.54 20.44 -18.29
N GLY A 212 -8.84 20.45 -16.98
CA GLY A 212 -9.90 21.29 -16.42
C GLY A 212 -11.33 20.84 -16.81
N GLU A 213 -11.44 19.68 -17.45
CA GLU A 213 -12.71 19.05 -17.78
C GLU A 213 -13.29 18.32 -16.56
N PRO A 214 -14.61 18.08 -16.52
CA PRO A 214 -15.21 17.26 -15.49
C PRO A 214 -14.62 15.85 -15.49
N ARG A 215 -14.15 15.43 -14.31
CA ARG A 215 -13.72 14.05 -14.05
C ARG A 215 -14.75 13.05 -14.58
N THR A 216 -14.28 12.07 -15.34
CA THR A 216 -15.13 11.05 -15.96
C THR A 216 -14.67 9.65 -15.58
N VAL A 217 -15.60 8.74 -15.32
CA VAL A 217 -15.32 7.32 -15.12
C VAL A 217 -15.55 6.58 -16.44
N LEU A 218 -14.53 5.85 -16.91
CA LEU A 218 -14.65 5.05 -18.13
C LEU A 218 -15.45 3.78 -17.88
N CYS A 219 -15.05 3.03 -16.85
CA CYS A 219 -15.61 1.73 -16.51
C CYS A 219 -15.33 1.37 -15.05
N PHE A 220 -16.06 0.34 -14.60
CA PHE A 220 -15.74 -0.40 -13.39
C PHE A 220 -14.86 -1.61 -13.73
N GLU A 221 -13.95 -1.94 -12.84
CA GLU A 221 -13.13 -3.14 -12.86
C GLU A 221 -13.19 -3.81 -11.49
N THR A 222 -13.41 -5.12 -11.46
CA THR A 222 -13.32 -5.90 -10.22
C THR A 222 -11.96 -6.57 -10.14
N GLY A 223 -11.27 -6.39 -9.02
CA GLY A 223 -10.09 -7.15 -8.65
C GLY A 223 -10.38 -8.13 -7.52
N LEU A 224 -9.86 -9.35 -7.62
CA LEU A 224 -9.87 -10.34 -6.56
C LEU A 224 -8.49 -10.99 -6.46
N ASN A 225 -7.77 -10.66 -5.38
CA ASN A 225 -6.59 -11.41 -5.02
C ASN A 225 -6.97 -12.43 -3.95
N ARG A 226 -6.57 -13.70 -4.14
CA ARG A 226 -6.80 -14.78 -3.17
C ARG A 226 -5.47 -15.23 -2.60
N TYR A 227 -5.36 -15.24 -1.28
CA TYR A 227 -4.20 -15.71 -0.54
C TYR A 227 -4.60 -16.99 0.19
N VAL A 228 -4.32 -18.13 -0.43
CA VAL A 228 -4.66 -19.43 0.14
C VAL A 228 -3.44 -19.98 0.85
N ARG A 229 -3.54 -20.18 2.17
CA ARG A 229 -2.49 -20.81 2.98
C ARG A 229 -2.18 -22.19 2.43
N GLU A 230 -0.92 -22.37 2.07
CA GLU A 230 -0.40 -23.58 1.48
C GLU A 230 1.09 -23.68 1.81
N GLU A 231 1.52 -24.84 2.29
CA GLU A 231 2.95 -25.11 2.47
C GLU A 231 3.59 -25.30 1.10
N ASP A 232 4.65 -24.54 0.82
CA ASP A 232 5.44 -24.64 -0.40
C ASP A 232 6.92 -24.74 0.00
N PRO A 233 7.67 -25.77 -0.45
CA PRO A 233 9.10 -25.86 -0.21
C PRO A 233 9.89 -24.62 -0.66
N LYS A 234 9.37 -23.86 -1.63
CA LYS A 234 9.95 -22.59 -2.10
C LYS A 234 9.83 -21.47 -1.07
N ALA A 235 8.98 -21.59 -0.07
CA ALA A 235 8.82 -20.56 0.97
C ALA A 235 10.12 -20.37 1.76
N GLU A 236 10.88 -21.44 2.01
CA GLU A 236 12.14 -21.34 2.74
C GLU A 236 13.18 -20.48 1.99
N LEU A 237 13.14 -20.49 0.65
CA LEU A 237 13.97 -19.61 -0.16
C LEU A 237 13.64 -18.13 0.11
N ALA A 238 12.36 -17.77 0.18
CA ALA A 238 11.94 -16.40 0.49
C ALA A 238 12.32 -16.00 1.92
N ARG A 239 12.13 -16.89 2.90
CA ARG A 239 12.50 -16.64 4.31
C ARG A 239 14.00 -16.44 4.47
N SER A 240 14.80 -17.33 3.88
CA SER A 240 16.26 -17.23 3.88
C SER A 240 16.73 -15.94 3.20
N TRP A 241 16.14 -15.60 2.06
CA TRP A 241 16.44 -14.34 1.36
C TRP A 241 16.09 -13.12 2.21
N TRP A 242 14.93 -13.12 2.89
CA TRP A 242 14.53 -12.02 3.76
C TRP A 242 15.44 -11.86 4.97
N ASN A 243 15.90 -12.96 5.57
CA ASN A 243 16.86 -12.90 6.68
C ASN A 243 18.18 -12.22 6.27
N GLU A 244 18.58 -12.33 5.01
CA GLU A 244 19.79 -11.70 4.47
C GLU A 244 19.57 -10.25 4.03
N HIS A 245 18.41 -9.92 3.46
CA HIS A 245 18.16 -8.62 2.80
C HIS A 245 17.20 -7.71 3.58
N GLY A 246 16.59 -8.21 4.67
CA GLY A 246 15.51 -7.53 5.38
C GLY A 246 15.94 -6.24 6.05
N GLU A 247 17.17 -6.18 6.60
CA GLU A 247 17.73 -4.95 7.17
C GLU A 247 17.87 -3.87 6.08
N PHE A 248 18.47 -4.21 4.92
CA PHE A 248 18.58 -3.30 3.79
C PHE A 248 17.21 -2.75 3.34
N TRP A 249 16.21 -3.62 3.20
CA TRP A 249 14.86 -3.17 2.81
C TRP A 249 14.14 -2.39 3.91
N GLY A 250 14.48 -2.63 5.19
CA GLY A 250 14.04 -1.79 6.30
C GLY A 250 14.50 -0.34 6.11
N GLU A 251 15.78 -0.13 5.81
CA GLU A 251 16.37 1.20 5.56
C GLU A 251 15.75 1.89 4.34
N VAL A 252 15.52 1.15 3.25
CA VAL A 252 14.85 1.70 2.05
C VAL A 252 13.42 2.13 2.37
N ARG A 253 12.68 1.34 3.15
CA ARG A 253 11.32 1.69 3.57
C ARG A 253 11.32 2.91 4.47
N GLU A 254 12.19 2.95 5.47
CA GLU A 254 12.31 4.08 6.39
C GLU A 254 12.62 5.39 5.64
N PHE A 255 13.48 5.34 4.62
CA PHE A 255 13.74 6.50 3.77
C PHE A 255 12.47 7.03 3.08
N TRP A 256 11.66 6.15 2.48
CA TRP A 256 10.44 6.56 1.77
C TRP A 256 9.35 7.05 2.72
N GLU A 257 9.16 6.37 3.85
CA GLU A 257 8.23 6.79 4.90
C GLU A 257 8.62 8.17 5.43
N THR A 258 9.89 8.35 5.82
CA THR A 258 10.41 9.64 6.30
C THR A 258 10.25 10.73 5.25
N SER A 259 10.53 10.45 3.99
CA SER A 259 10.40 11.42 2.90
C SER A 259 8.95 11.86 2.69
N GLY A 260 7.99 10.95 2.87
CA GLY A 260 6.55 11.24 2.85
C GLY A 260 6.09 12.02 4.08
N GLU A 261 6.47 11.57 5.28
CA GLU A 261 6.10 12.19 6.57
C GLU A 261 6.63 13.62 6.69
N GLN A 262 7.91 13.84 6.32
CA GLN A 262 8.57 15.15 6.39
C GLN A 262 8.07 16.13 5.33
N ALA A 263 7.33 15.67 4.31
CA ALA A 263 6.80 16.56 3.29
C ALA A 263 5.74 17.50 3.90
N PRO A 264 5.87 18.83 3.74
CA PRO A 264 4.97 19.78 4.41
C PRO A 264 3.54 19.77 3.84
N GLN A 265 3.38 19.49 2.54
CA GLN A 265 2.08 19.48 1.87
C GLN A 265 1.99 18.41 0.78
N SER A 266 3.06 18.23 0.00
CA SER A 266 3.12 17.25 -1.07
C SER A 266 4.51 16.63 -1.15
N PHE A 267 4.55 15.36 -1.54
CA PHE A 267 5.74 14.58 -1.79
C PHE A 267 5.72 14.09 -3.24
N ALA A 268 6.85 14.16 -3.93
CA ALA A 268 6.96 13.62 -5.28
C ALA A 268 8.25 12.82 -5.46
N TYR A 269 8.21 11.81 -6.31
CA TYR A 269 9.39 11.07 -6.73
C TYR A 269 9.31 10.64 -8.19
N THR A 270 10.46 10.24 -8.72
CA THR A 270 10.58 9.58 -10.02
C THR A 270 11.20 8.20 -9.85
N THR A 271 10.92 7.28 -10.77
CA THR A 271 11.52 5.94 -10.78
C THR A 271 12.79 5.86 -11.66
N SER A 272 13.24 6.99 -12.22
CA SER A 272 14.45 7.08 -13.04
C SER A 272 15.16 8.42 -12.84
N LYS A 273 16.46 8.37 -12.55
CA LYS A 273 17.30 9.57 -12.40
C LYS A 273 18.67 9.34 -13.01
N ASN A 274 19.17 10.33 -13.75
CA ASN A 274 20.52 10.31 -14.34
C ASN A 274 20.80 9.05 -15.21
N GLY A 275 19.79 8.52 -15.90
CA GLY A 275 19.91 7.33 -16.75
C GLY A 275 19.92 5.99 -16.00
N GLU A 276 19.67 5.99 -14.70
CA GLU A 276 19.50 4.79 -13.88
C GLU A 276 18.08 4.73 -13.31
N SER A 277 17.44 3.55 -13.41
CA SER A 277 16.16 3.31 -12.77
C SER A 277 16.34 2.96 -11.29
N LEU A 278 15.37 3.34 -10.46
CA LEU A 278 15.34 3.05 -9.04
C LEU A 278 15.45 1.53 -8.78
N SER A 279 14.71 0.74 -9.55
CA SER A 279 14.80 -0.74 -9.50
C SER A 279 16.22 -1.27 -9.77
N LYS A 280 16.98 -0.66 -10.69
CA LYS A 280 18.35 -1.07 -11.02
C LYS A 280 19.32 -0.65 -9.90
N LEU A 281 19.14 0.55 -9.35
CA LEU A 281 19.89 1.03 -8.19
C LEU A 281 19.72 0.07 -7.00
N LEU A 282 18.48 -0.19 -6.60
CA LEU A 282 18.15 -1.05 -5.46
C LEU A 282 18.64 -2.49 -5.67
N LYS A 283 18.51 -3.03 -6.89
CA LYS A 283 19.08 -4.35 -7.22
C LYS A 283 20.60 -4.40 -7.03
N ARG A 284 21.34 -3.35 -7.39
CA ARG A 284 22.78 -3.29 -7.13
C ARG A 284 23.08 -3.20 -5.63
N MET A 285 22.34 -2.37 -4.91
CA MET A 285 22.59 -2.13 -3.49
C MET A 285 22.21 -3.33 -2.63
N GLN A 286 21.15 -4.06 -2.94
CA GLN A 286 20.80 -5.27 -2.19
C GLN A 286 21.88 -6.37 -2.30
N GLU A 287 22.61 -6.45 -3.43
CA GLU A 287 23.68 -7.44 -3.64
C GLU A 287 24.93 -7.12 -2.79
N LYS A 288 25.12 -5.83 -2.44
CA LYS A 288 26.17 -5.38 -1.54
C LYS A 288 25.63 -4.20 -0.72
N PRO A 289 24.90 -4.48 0.38
CA PRO A 289 24.25 -3.45 1.18
C PRO A 289 25.26 -2.40 1.66
N PRO A 290 25.08 -1.12 1.29
CA PRO A 290 25.89 -0.04 1.81
C PRO A 290 25.38 0.37 3.21
N ALA A 291 26.06 1.32 3.86
CA ALA A 291 25.60 1.83 5.15
C ALA A 291 24.27 2.60 5.02
N PRO A 292 23.42 2.67 6.07
CA PRO A 292 22.13 3.38 6.04
C PRO A 292 22.18 4.81 5.46
N GLU A 293 23.18 5.58 5.83
CA GLU A 293 23.39 6.95 5.33
C GLU A 293 23.70 6.99 3.83
N GLU A 294 24.39 5.97 3.31
CA GLU A 294 24.67 5.83 1.89
C GLU A 294 23.43 5.40 1.12
N ILE A 295 22.54 4.61 1.73
CA ILE A 295 21.23 4.26 1.16
C ILE A 295 20.40 5.53 0.98
N SER A 296 20.24 6.31 2.05
CA SER A 296 19.50 7.56 2.02
C SER A 296 20.08 8.53 0.99
N ALA A 297 21.41 8.70 0.96
CA ALA A 297 22.08 9.56 -0.01
C ALA A 297 21.88 9.09 -1.47
N ALA A 298 21.79 7.79 -1.72
CA ALA A 298 21.56 7.23 -3.04
C ALA A 298 20.10 7.37 -3.51
N LEU A 299 19.13 7.38 -2.58
CA LEU A 299 17.70 7.53 -2.87
C LEU A 299 17.28 9.00 -2.99
N GLN A 300 17.92 9.91 -2.26
CA GLN A 300 17.61 11.35 -2.27
C GLN A 300 17.45 11.98 -3.68
N PRO A 301 18.28 11.65 -4.69
CA PRO A 301 18.13 12.20 -6.04
C PRO A 301 16.82 11.83 -6.75
N TYR A 302 16.12 10.79 -6.30
CA TYR A 302 14.84 10.33 -6.84
C TYR A 302 13.65 11.08 -6.23
N VAL A 303 13.83 11.72 -5.07
CA VAL A 303 12.84 12.62 -4.48
C VAL A 303 12.84 13.95 -5.24
N ILE A 304 11.65 14.43 -5.57
CA ILE A 304 11.43 15.71 -6.23
C ILE A 304 10.91 16.68 -5.16
N SER A 305 11.77 17.58 -4.70
CA SER A 305 11.37 18.68 -3.84
C SER A 305 10.52 19.67 -4.64
N LYS A 306 9.35 20.02 -4.11
CA LYS A 306 8.50 21.10 -4.62
C LYS A 306 8.61 22.33 -3.73
#